data_AF-A0A962VDP9-F1
#
_entry.id   AF-A0A962VDP9-F1
#
_cell.length_a   1.000
_cell.length_b   1.000
_cell.length_c   1.000
_cell.angle_alpha   90.00
_cell.angle_beta   90.00
_cell.angle_gamma   90.00
#
_symmetry.space_group_name_H-M   'P 1'
#
loop_
_entity.id
_entity.type
_entity.pdbx_description
1 polymer ?
#
loop_
_entity_poly.entity_id
_entity_poly.type
_entity_poly.pdbx_seq_one_letter_code
_entity_poly.pdbx_strand_id
1 'polypeptide(L)'
;MKNSAVLTSAKPYLPTKRPVNTPYTSAQPRLLRRLVLGRLRTLRHGQLTLVEAHGSRHFGSTEVDNTDLHVTVTVHDPALYRRIALRGSIGVGEAYMAGEWSCDDLTALVRLFILNRPVLDSLEHGPAQLSMWLFRLGHWLRRNSKAGSRTNIAAHYDLGNTFYRLFLDNSMMYSCALFETPNQSLEQASQAKLARICQKLQLGPNDHILEIGTGWGGFALYAAQHYGCRVTTTTISQEQYQLTRSRIVQAG
;
A
#
# COMPACT_ATOMS: atom_id res chain seq x y z
N MET A 1 -3.27 -26.18 32.54
CA MET A 1 -1.97 -25.49 32.72
C MET A 1 -1.82 -24.46 31.61
N LYS A 2 -1.70 -23.19 31.99
CA LYS A 2 -1.73 -22.02 31.11
C LYS A 2 -0.32 -21.80 30.52
N ASN A 3 -0.16 -21.91 29.20
CA ASN A 3 1.02 -21.38 28.51
C ASN A 3 0.70 -19.97 28.00
N SER A 4 1.03 -18.99 28.84
CA SER A 4 1.10 -17.58 28.47
C SER A 4 2.35 -17.39 27.60
N ALA A 5 2.19 -17.44 26.28
CA ALA A 5 3.22 -16.95 25.37
C ALA A 5 3.25 -15.43 25.48
N VAL A 6 4.30 -14.92 26.11
CA VAL A 6 4.62 -13.50 26.21
C VAL A 6 4.75 -12.96 24.78
N LEU A 7 3.79 -12.14 24.37
CA LEU A 7 3.92 -11.26 23.23
C LEU A 7 5.08 -10.31 23.53
N THR A 8 6.27 -10.66 23.05
CA THR A 8 7.39 -9.72 22.95
C THR A 8 6.88 -8.51 22.18
N SER A 9 6.81 -7.38 22.88
CA SER A 9 6.49 -6.05 22.35
C SER A 9 7.27 -5.81 21.05
N ALA A 10 6.57 -5.95 19.92
CA ALA A 10 7.04 -5.37 18.68
C ALA A 10 7.07 -3.86 18.91
N LYS A 11 8.27 -3.26 18.90
CA LYS A 11 8.39 -1.80 18.89
C LYS A 11 7.51 -1.27 17.75
N PRO A 12 6.64 -0.27 18.00
CA PRO A 12 5.82 0.29 16.95
C PRO A 12 6.74 0.77 15.82
N TYR A 13 6.52 0.24 14.62
CA TYR A 13 7.19 0.63 13.37
C TYR A 13 6.70 1.99 12.85
N LEU A 14 6.20 2.83 13.76
CA LEU A 14 5.97 4.23 13.44
C LEU A 14 7.33 4.92 13.59
N PRO A 15 7.84 5.61 12.56
CA PRO A 15 9.07 6.36 12.70
C PRO A 15 8.89 7.32 13.88
N THR A 16 9.57 7.03 14.99
CA THR A 16 9.63 7.95 16.13
C THR A 16 10.12 9.27 15.57
N LYS A 17 9.33 10.34 15.69
CA LYS A 17 9.71 11.69 15.29
C LYS A 17 11.10 11.96 15.89
N ARG A 18 12.16 11.85 15.09
CA ARG A 18 13.48 12.29 15.53
C ARG A 18 13.33 13.80 15.72
N PRO A 19 13.77 14.36 16.86
CA PRO A 19 13.74 15.80 17.03
C PRO A 19 14.55 16.44 15.89
N VAL A 20 13.97 17.48 15.29
CA VAL A 20 14.49 18.24 14.14
C VAL A 20 15.93 18.77 14.37
N ASN A 21 16.40 18.74 15.62
CA ASN A 21 17.67 19.32 16.06
C ASN A 21 18.81 18.30 16.26
N THR A 22 18.75 17.12 15.65
CA THR A 22 19.92 16.21 15.70
C THR A 22 20.98 16.73 14.73
N PRO A 23 22.17 17.17 15.18
CA PRO A 23 23.18 17.75 14.30
C PRO A 23 23.69 16.70 13.30
N TYR A 24 23.79 17.11 12.03
CA TYR A 24 24.16 16.25 10.91
C TYR A 24 25.56 15.66 11.07
N THR A 25 25.67 14.33 11.07
CA THR A 25 26.97 13.62 11.11
C THR A 25 27.50 13.19 9.73
N SER A 26 26.82 13.52 8.63
CA SER A 26 27.30 13.19 7.27
C SER A 26 27.51 14.42 6.40
N ALA A 27 28.59 14.42 5.62
CA ALA A 27 28.85 15.42 4.60
C ALA A 27 27.64 15.48 3.65
N GLN A 28 26.93 16.61 3.69
CA GLN A 28 25.70 16.82 2.96
C GLN A 28 25.93 16.51 1.47
N PRO A 29 25.19 15.58 0.83
CA PRO A 29 25.35 15.31 -0.60
C PRO A 29 24.73 16.46 -1.41
N ARG A 30 25.42 17.61 -1.42
CA ARG A 30 24.96 18.89 -1.97
C ARG A 30 24.48 18.78 -3.41
N LEU A 31 25.14 17.95 -4.22
CA LEU A 31 24.78 17.71 -5.61
C LEU A 31 23.47 16.91 -5.73
N LEU A 32 23.34 15.78 -5.03
CA LEU A 32 22.14 14.93 -5.08
C LEU A 32 20.92 15.68 -4.55
N ARG A 33 21.10 16.42 -3.47
CA ARG A 33 20.08 17.35 -2.96
C ARG A 33 19.66 18.34 -4.03
N ARG A 34 20.60 19.02 -4.69
CA ARG A 34 20.28 20.00 -5.75
C ARG A 34 19.50 19.35 -6.90
N LEU A 35 19.83 18.13 -7.29
CA LEU A 35 19.09 17.39 -8.33
C LEU A 35 17.65 17.08 -7.90
N VAL A 36 17.44 16.55 -6.69
CA VAL A 36 16.10 16.25 -6.17
C VAL A 36 15.27 17.53 -6.05
N LEU A 37 15.82 18.59 -5.47
CA LEU A 37 15.12 19.88 -5.37
C LEU A 37 14.83 20.49 -6.75
N GLY A 38 15.73 20.28 -7.73
CA GLY A 38 15.52 20.69 -9.10
C GLY A 38 14.29 20.05 -9.73
N ARG A 39 14.07 18.75 -9.47
CA ARG A 39 12.86 18.03 -9.92
C ARG A 39 11.60 18.56 -9.25
N LEU A 40 11.64 18.82 -7.93
CA LEU A 40 10.51 19.38 -7.21
C LEU A 40 10.07 20.77 -7.71
N ARG A 41 10.95 21.56 -8.35
CA ARG A 41 10.56 22.84 -8.98
C ARG A 41 9.59 22.68 -10.16
N THR A 42 9.47 21.47 -10.70
CA THR A 42 8.52 21.17 -11.77
C THR A 42 7.13 20.80 -11.26
N LEU A 43 6.90 20.81 -9.93
CA LEU A 43 5.56 20.76 -9.35
C LEU A 43 4.69 21.89 -9.90
N ARG A 44 3.46 21.54 -10.27
CA ARG A 44 2.45 22.45 -10.82
C ARG A 44 1.15 22.41 -10.03
N HIS A 45 0.67 21.23 -9.67
CA HIS A 45 -0.61 21.05 -9.00
C HIS A 45 -0.42 20.85 -7.49
N GLY A 46 -0.94 21.77 -6.68
CA GLY A 46 -0.79 21.72 -5.22
C GLY A 46 0.56 22.27 -4.73
N GLN A 47 0.71 22.34 -3.41
CA GLN A 47 1.87 22.90 -2.75
C GLN A 47 2.57 21.88 -1.84
N LEU A 48 3.89 21.81 -1.98
CA LEU A 48 4.78 21.03 -1.12
C LEU A 48 5.70 21.97 -0.34
N THR A 49 5.62 21.93 0.99
CA THR A 49 6.57 22.57 1.88
C THR A 49 7.60 21.55 2.35
N LEU A 50 8.86 21.77 2.00
CA LEU A 50 9.98 20.94 2.45
C LEU A 50 10.71 21.64 3.60
N VAL A 51 10.70 21.04 4.78
CA VAL A 51 11.41 21.51 5.97
C VAL A 51 12.70 20.72 6.14
N GLU A 52 13.82 21.42 6.23
CA GLU A 52 15.15 20.88 6.52
C GLU A 52 15.73 21.66 7.72
N ALA A 53 16.81 21.19 8.36
CA ALA A 53 17.31 21.87 9.56
C ALA A 53 17.90 23.28 9.30
N HIS A 54 18.09 23.66 8.04
CA HIS A 54 18.58 24.99 7.64
C HIS A 54 17.45 25.91 7.11
N GLY A 55 16.19 25.49 7.21
CA GLY A 55 15.03 26.27 6.79
C GLY A 55 14.03 25.47 5.94
N SER A 56 12.97 26.16 5.52
CA SER A 56 11.92 25.61 4.67
C SER A 56 12.02 26.09 3.22
N ARG A 57 11.47 25.31 2.30
CA ARG A 57 11.30 25.65 0.88
C ARG A 57 9.92 25.24 0.42
N HIS A 58 9.31 26.06 -0.43
CA HIS A 58 8.00 25.77 -1.02
C HIS A 58 8.15 25.44 -2.51
N PHE A 59 7.36 24.47 -2.97
CA PHE A 59 7.30 24.02 -4.36
C PHE A 59 5.84 23.91 -4.80
N GLY A 60 5.59 24.16 -6.09
CA GLY A 60 4.24 24.17 -6.64
C GLY A 60 3.42 25.40 -6.25
N SER A 61 2.16 25.41 -6.65
CA SER A 61 1.18 26.45 -6.33
C SER A 61 -0.22 25.81 -6.25
N THR A 62 -1.09 26.38 -5.44
CA THR A 62 -2.52 26.01 -5.38
C THR A 62 -3.41 26.85 -6.30
N GLU A 63 -2.85 27.89 -6.90
CA GLU A 63 -3.55 28.75 -7.85
C GLU A 63 -3.84 28.03 -9.18
N VAL A 64 -3.07 26.99 -9.49
CA VAL A 64 -3.24 26.17 -10.68
C VAL A 64 -4.26 25.06 -10.37
N ASP A 65 -5.35 25.04 -11.12
CA ASP A 65 -6.42 24.03 -11.07
C ASP A 65 -7.22 23.93 -9.77
N ASN A 66 -7.25 24.99 -8.96
CA ASN A 66 -8.05 25.08 -7.73
C ASN A 66 -7.81 23.88 -6.78
N THR A 67 -6.60 23.34 -6.81
CA THR A 67 -6.23 22.13 -6.06
C THR A 67 -5.79 22.51 -4.66
N ASP A 68 -6.67 22.31 -3.69
CA ASP A 68 -6.42 22.52 -2.25
C ASP A 68 -5.62 21.36 -1.62
N LEU A 69 -4.44 21.08 -2.18
CA LEU A 69 -3.49 20.13 -1.62
C LEU A 69 -2.26 20.87 -1.10
N HIS A 70 -2.14 20.91 0.22
CA HIS A 70 -0.99 21.44 0.92
C HIS A 70 -0.36 20.34 1.77
N VAL A 71 0.93 20.09 1.57
CA VAL A 71 1.63 19.01 2.27
C VAL A 71 2.97 19.50 2.78
N THR A 72 3.31 19.14 4.02
CA THR A 72 4.60 19.45 4.64
C THR A 72 5.42 18.19 4.80
N VAL A 73 6.57 18.13 4.13
CA VAL A 73 7.58 17.08 4.29
C VAL A 73 8.73 17.60 5.14
N THR A 74 9.05 16.91 6.22
CA THR A 74 10.19 17.22 7.09
C THR A 74 11.31 16.20 6.88
N VAL A 75 12.51 16.67 6.56
CA VAL A 75 13.70 15.85 6.37
C VAL A 75 14.50 15.81 7.67
N HIS A 76 14.58 14.62 8.27
CA HIS A 76 15.34 14.37 9.50
C HIS A 76 16.78 13.97 9.21
N ASP A 77 17.03 13.30 8.08
CA ASP A 77 18.36 12.83 7.67
C ASP A 77 18.65 13.11 6.17
N PRO A 78 19.76 13.80 5.82
CA PRO A 78 20.13 14.09 4.43
C PRO A 78 20.47 12.84 3.60
N ALA A 79 20.66 11.68 4.24
CA ALA A 79 20.79 10.40 3.55
C ALA A 79 19.62 10.10 2.61
N LEU A 80 18.44 10.68 2.89
CA LEU A 80 17.27 10.69 2.02
C LEU A 80 17.62 11.03 0.57
N TYR A 81 18.34 12.13 0.32
CA TYR A 81 18.62 12.59 -1.04
C TYR A 81 19.45 11.59 -1.83
N ARG A 82 20.34 10.85 -1.15
CA ARG A 82 21.11 9.76 -1.76
C ARG A 82 20.20 8.59 -2.11
N ARG A 83 19.28 8.20 -1.22
CA ARG A 83 18.32 7.11 -1.49
C ARG A 83 17.38 7.45 -2.64
N ILE A 84 16.85 8.67 -2.69
CA ILE A 84 16.01 9.13 -3.79
C ILE A 84 16.78 9.08 -5.12
N ALA A 85 18.01 9.61 -5.15
CA ALA A 85 18.79 9.65 -6.38
C ALA A 85 19.17 8.25 -6.91
N LEU A 86 19.46 7.30 -6.01
CA LEU A 86 19.92 5.95 -6.37
C LEU A 86 18.79 4.94 -6.55
N ARG A 87 17.67 5.10 -5.85
CA ARG A 87 16.59 4.09 -5.77
C ARG A 87 15.20 4.64 -6.10
N GLY A 88 15.10 5.90 -6.52
CA GLY A 88 13.84 6.53 -6.92
C GLY A 88 12.77 6.46 -5.83
N SER A 89 11.55 6.11 -6.24
CA SER A 89 10.36 5.96 -5.39
C SER A 89 10.53 4.90 -4.29
N ILE A 90 11.25 3.80 -4.56
CA ILE A 90 11.59 2.79 -3.54
C ILE A 90 12.44 3.41 -2.42
N GLY A 91 13.42 4.24 -2.80
CA GLY A 91 14.28 4.94 -1.85
C GLY A 91 13.51 5.89 -0.94
N VAL A 92 12.45 6.54 -1.47
CA VAL A 92 11.54 7.40 -0.68
C VAL A 92 10.82 6.58 0.39
N GLY A 93 10.23 5.44 0.01
CA GLY A 93 9.48 4.57 0.93
C GLY A 93 10.36 3.96 2.02
N GLU A 94 11.54 3.45 1.66
CA GLU A 94 12.48 2.92 2.66
C GLU A 94 12.99 3.99 3.63
N ALA A 95 13.24 5.21 3.12
CA ALA A 95 13.65 6.32 3.95
C ALA A 95 12.54 6.73 4.94
N TYR A 96 11.26 6.63 4.54
CA TYR A 96 10.12 6.86 5.43
C TYR A 96 10.08 5.80 6.54
N MET A 97 10.19 4.53 6.17
CA MET A 97 10.24 3.41 7.12
C MET A 97 11.43 3.51 8.09
N ALA A 98 12.56 4.06 7.63
CA ALA A 98 13.75 4.30 8.44
C ALA A 98 13.67 5.58 9.31
N GLY A 99 12.62 6.40 9.17
CA GLY A 99 12.45 7.65 9.91
C GLY A 99 13.40 8.77 9.45
N GLU A 100 13.94 8.69 8.24
CA GLU A 100 14.81 9.71 7.65
C GLU A 100 14.01 10.94 7.19
N TRP A 101 12.70 10.79 6.98
CA TRP A 101 11.77 11.88 6.73
C TRP A 101 10.36 11.52 7.21
N SER A 102 9.50 12.53 7.36
CA SER A 102 8.08 12.37 7.66
C SER A 102 7.24 13.43 6.95
N CYS A 103 5.92 13.26 6.93
CA CYS A 103 4.98 14.28 6.47
C CYS A 103 3.78 14.41 7.41
N ASP A 104 3.03 15.49 7.24
CA ASP A 104 1.76 15.76 7.92
C ASP A 104 0.62 14.87 7.39
N ASP A 105 0.54 14.66 6.07
CA ASP A 105 -0.45 13.78 5.45
C ASP A 105 0.17 12.99 4.27
N LEU A 106 0.39 11.70 4.49
CA LEU A 106 0.96 10.79 3.49
C LEU A 106 0.00 10.56 2.30
N THR A 107 -1.32 10.56 2.56
CA THR A 107 -2.33 10.38 1.51
C THR A 107 -2.35 11.59 0.60
N ALA A 108 -2.35 12.79 1.16
CA ALA A 108 -2.25 14.04 0.40
C ALA A 108 -0.93 14.11 -0.38
N LEU A 109 0.20 13.68 0.22
CA LEU A 109 1.50 13.63 -0.47
C LEU A 109 1.45 12.74 -1.71
N VAL A 110 0.89 11.53 -1.58
CA VAL A 110 0.76 10.59 -2.70
C VAL A 110 -0.17 11.16 -3.77
N ARG A 111 -1.31 11.76 -3.39
CA ARG A 111 -2.23 12.44 -4.33
C ARG A 111 -1.53 13.57 -5.09
N LEU A 112 -0.74 14.38 -4.39
CA LEU A 112 0.05 15.46 -4.98
C LEU A 112 1.02 14.91 -6.04
N PHE A 113 1.75 13.83 -5.76
CA PHE A 113 2.64 13.23 -6.77
C PHE A 113 1.89 12.55 -7.93
N ILE A 114 0.70 11.99 -7.70
CA ILE A 114 -0.15 11.42 -8.76
C ILE A 114 -0.64 12.51 -9.71
N LEU A 115 -0.99 13.70 -9.21
CA LEU A 115 -1.35 14.84 -10.07
C LEU A 115 -0.14 15.39 -10.83
N ASN A 116 1.05 15.24 -10.26
CA ASN A 116 2.30 15.69 -10.85
C ASN A 116 3.14 14.51 -11.39
N ARG A 117 2.52 13.59 -12.15
CA ARG A 117 3.21 12.39 -12.68
C ARG A 117 4.57 12.66 -13.31
N PRO A 118 4.78 13.72 -14.12
CA PRO A 118 6.10 13.99 -14.70
C PRO A 118 7.20 14.20 -13.64
N VAL A 119 6.86 14.75 -12.47
CA VAL A 119 7.79 14.88 -11.34
C VAL A 119 8.15 13.50 -10.81
N LEU A 120 7.15 12.64 -10.59
CA LEU A 120 7.34 11.27 -10.12
C LEU A 120 8.18 10.46 -11.11
N ASP A 121 7.84 10.51 -12.39
CA ASP A 121 8.59 9.86 -13.47
C ASP A 121 10.03 10.36 -13.48
N SER A 122 10.27 11.67 -13.36
CA SER A 122 11.62 12.21 -13.32
C SER A 122 12.44 11.69 -12.12
N LEU A 123 11.79 11.33 -11.00
CA LEU A 123 12.47 10.70 -9.85
C LEU A 123 12.92 9.28 -10.18
N GLU A 124 12.19 8.57 -11.03
CA GLU A 124 12.51 7.22 -11.50
C GLU A 124 13.57 7.21 -12.62
N HIS A 125 13.67 8.28 -13.41
CA HIS A 125 14.64 8.42 -14.51
C HIS A 125 15.98 9.01 -14.01
N GLY A 126 16.98 8.15 -13.77
CA GLY A 126 18.33 8.47 -13.26
C GLY A 126 19.19 7.20 -13.08
N PRO A 127 20.32 7.20 -12.33
CA PRO A 127 21.09 5.98 -12.06
C PRO A 127 20.26 4.85 -11.40
N ALA A 128 19.10 5.18 -10.83
CA ALA A 128 18.06 4.24 -10.44
C ALA A 128 17.61 3.30 -11.58
N GLN A 129 17.56 3.75 -12.85
CA GLN A 129 17.30 2.89 -14.00
C GLN A 129 18.40 1.85 -14.20
N LEU A 130 19.67 2.20 -13.97
CA LEU A 130 20.78 1.24 -14.04
C LEU A 130 20.62 0.13 -12.98
N SER A 131 20.21 0.52 -11.77
CA SER A 131 19.85 -0.44 -10.72
C SER A 131 18.60 -1.27 -11.10
N MET A 132 17.62 -0.66 -11.76
CA MET A 132 16.41 -1.33 -12.22
C MET A 132 16.69 -2.33 -13.35
N TRP A 133 17.68 -2.07 -14.21
CA TRP A 133 18.22 -3.04 -15.18
C TRP A 133 18.89 -4.22 -14.47
N LEU A 134 19.68 -3.98 -13.41
CA LEU A 134 20.26 -5.05 -12.57
C LEU A 134 19.17 -5.84 -11.83
N PHE A 135 18.13 -5.17 -11.30
CA PHE A 135 16.96 -5.83 -10.70
C PHE A 135 16.16 -6.62 -11.73
N ARG A 136 16.00 -6.12 -12.97
CA ARG A 136 15.35 -6.82 -14.09
C ARG A 136 16.15 -8.05 -14.54
N LEU A 137 17.48 -7.97 -14.56
CA LEU A 137 18.35 -9.12 -14.84
C LEU A 137 18.22 -10.18 -13.72
N GLY A 138 18.18 -9.74 -12.46
CA GLY A 138 17.89 -10.60 -11.31
C GLY A 138 16.46 -11.18 -11.33
N HIS A 139 15.48 -10.45 -11.84
CA HIS A 139 14.09 -10.91 -12.01
C HIS A 139 13.93 -11.88 -13.17
N TRP A 140 14.67 -11.70 -14.27
CA TRP A 140 14.68 -12.62 -15.41
C TRP A 140 15.26 -14.00 -15.02
N LEU A 141 16.22 -14.02 -14.09
CA LEU A 141 16.75 -15.24 -13.47
C LEU A 141 15.78 -15.87 -12.45
N ARG A 142 14.76 -15.14 -12.00
CA ARG A 142 13.68 -15.62 -11.12
C ARG A 142 12.44 -15.97 -11.95
N ARG A 143 12.53 -17.03 -12.75
CA ARG A 143 11.34 -17.65 -13.39
C ARG A 143 10.31 -18.00 -12.32
N ASN A 144 9.04 -17.64 -12.54
CA ASN A 144 7.91 -18.06 -11.71
C ASN A 144 7.79 -19.60 -11.76
N SER A 145 8.43 -20.28 -10.81
CA SER A 145 8.21 -21.71 -10.55
C SER A 145 7.10 -21.85 -9.51
N LYS A 146 6.27 -22.89 -9.61
CA LYS A 146 5.23 -23.17 -8.60
C LYS A 146 5.80 -23.21 -7.18
N ALA A 147 7.03 -23.70 -7.03
CA ALA A 147 7.76 -23.72 -5.77
C ALA A 147 8.14 -22.31 -5.27
N GLY A 148 8.69 -21.45 -6.13
CA GLY A 148 9.03 -20.06 -5.79
C GLY A 148 7.80 -19.20 -5.51
N SER A 149 6.70 -19.42 -6.24
CA SER A 149 5.41 -18.81 -5.94
C SER A 149 4.93 -19.20 -4.55
N ARG A 150 5.01 -20.49 -4.16
CA ARG A 150 4.63 -20.96 -2.81
C ARG A 150 5.44 -20.29 -1.69
N THR A 151 6.75 -20.11 -1.88
CA THR A 151 7.61 -19.41 -0.91
C THR A 151 7.31 -17.91 -0.83
N ASN A 152 7.05 -17.25 -1.97
CA ASN A 152 6.64 -15.83 -1.98
C ASN A 152 5.25 -15.62 -1.37
N ILE A 153 4.33 -16.57 -1.56
CA ILE A 153 2.98 -16.56 -0.97
C ILE A 153 3.08 -16.67 0.55
N ALA A 154 3.90 -17.58 1.08
CA ALA A 154 4.12 -17.68 2.52
C ALA A 154 4.59 -16.33 3.10
N ALA A 155 5.58 -15.69 2.47
CA ALA A 155 6.13 -14.41 2.96
C ALA A 155 5.18 -13.19 2.81
N HIS A 156 4.24 -13.17 1.85
CA HIS A 156 3.30 -12.06 1.65
C HIS A 156 1.94 -12.23 2.35
N TYR A 157 1.60 -13.43 2.82
CA TYR A 157 0.34 -13.70 3.53
C TYR A 157 0.52 -14.07 5.02
N ASP A 158 1.76 -14.16 5.54
CA ASP A 158 2.07 -14.51 6.93
C ASP A 158 1.74 -13.44 7.99
N LEU A 159 1.16 -12.29 7.60
CA LEU A 159 0.66 -11.33 8.58
C LEU A 159 -0.52 -11.91 9.38
N GLY A 160 -1.13 -13.01 8.90
CA GLY A 160 -2.09 -13.80 9.65
C GLY A 160 -3.47 -13.17 9.72
N ASN A 161 -4.51 -14.00 9.86
CA ASN A 161 -5.90 -13.53 10.03
C ASN A 161 -6.07 -12.50 11.16
N THR A 162 -5.28 -12.61 12.24
CA THR A 162 -5.34 -11.70 13.39
C THR A 162 -4.99 -10.26 13.02
N PHE A 163 -3.98 -10.04 12.18
CA PHE A 163 -3.59 -8.70 11.74
C PHE A 163 -4.66 -8.04 10.88
N TYR A 164 -5.17 -8.77 9.88
CA TYR A 164 -6.18 -8.24 8.96
C TYR A 164 -7.50 -7.91 9.66
N ARG A 165 -7.88 -8.65 10.71
CA ARG A 165 -9.06 -8.35 11.54
C ARG A 165 -9.01 -6.99 12.24
N LEU A 166 -7.84 -6.39 12.40
CA LEU A 166 -7.72 -5.09 13.07
C LEU A 166 -8.28 -3.93 12.24
N PHE A 167 -8.37 -4.08 10.91
CA PHE A 167 -8.76 -2.99 10.02
C PHE A 167 -9.73 -3.38 8.90
N LEU A 168 -9.96 -4.67 8.65
CA LEU A 168 -11.00 -5.14 7.74
C LEU A 168 -12.34 -5.27 8.45
N ASP A 169 -13.42 -5.21 7.66
CA ASP A 169 -14.76 -5.55 8.14
C ASP A 169 -14.91 -7.07 8.38
N ASN A 170 -16.03 -7.49 8.97
CA ASN A 170 -16.30 -8.88 9.35
C ASN A 170 -16.23 -9.88 8.17
N SER A 171 -16.53 -9.43 6.95
CA SER A 171 -16.41 -10.24 5.75
C SER A 171 -14.95 -10.59 5.41
N MET A 172 -13.97 -9.88 6.00
CA MET A 172 -12.54 -10.01 5.70
C MET A 172 -12.21 -9.72 4.23
N MET A 173 -12.93 -8.78 3.59
CA MET A 173 -12.71 -8.43 2.20
C MET A 173 -11.52 -7.48 2.05
N TYR A 174 -10.36 -8.03 1.69
CA TYR A 174 -9.20 -7.22 1.28
C TYR A 174 -9.24 -6.88 -0.21
N SER A 175 -10.27 -6.14 -0.60
CA SER A 175 -10.49 -5.63 -1.96
C SER A 175 -11.16 -4.26 -1.88
N CYS A 176 -11.40 -3.61 -3.04
CA CYS A 176 -12.28 -2.45 -3.05
C CYS A 176 -13.66 -2.78 -2.47
N ALA A 177 -14.35 -1.76 -1.98
CA ALA A 177 -15.75 -1.77 -1.59
C ALA A 177 -16.54 -0.83 -2.51
N LEU A 178 -17.88 -0.93 -2.50
CA LEU A 178 -18.76 -0.06 -3.28
C LEU A 178 -19.57 0.80 -2.33
N PHE A 179 -19.20 2.07 -2.20
CA PHE A 179 -19.96 3.06 -1.44
C PHE A 179 -21.01 3.70 -2.35
N GLU A 180 -22.27 3.31 -2.16
CA GLU A 180 -23.44 3.90 -2.82
C GLU A 180 -23.87 5.20 -2.15
N THR A 181 -23.55 5.38 -0.87
CA THR A 181 -23.70 6.66 -0.16
C THR A 181 -22.46 6.98 0.69
N PRO A 182 -22.18 8.26 0.98
CA PRO A 182 -20.99 8.66 1.76
C PRO A 182 -20.96 8.12 3.20
N ASN A 183 -22.12 7.77 3.77
CA ASN A 183 -22.26 7.39 5.18
C ASN A 183 -22.31 5.87 5.40
N GLN A 184 -22.14 5.05 4.35
CA GLN A 184 -22.12 3.60 4.49
C GLN A 184 -20.91 3.14 5.29
N SER A 185 -21.12 2.12 6.14
CA SER A 185 -20.01 1.41 6.77
C SER A 185 -19.21 0.61 5.73
N LEU A 186 -17.95 0.28 6.04
CA LEU A 186 -17.13 -0.57 5.18
C LEU A 186 -17.81 -1.93 4.91
N GLU A 187 -18.46 -2.50 5.93
CA GLU A 187 -19.23 -3.74 5.81
C GLU A 187 -20.38 -3.59 4.81
N GLN A 188 -21.19 -2.54 4.94
CA GLN A 188 -22.29 -2.26 4.00
C GLN A 188 -21.76 -2.09 2.57
N ALA A 189 -20.66 -1.35 2.41
CA ALA A 189 -20.05 -1.12 1.11
C ALA A 189 -19.42 -2.41 0.51
N SER A 190 -18.86 -3.29 1.35
CA SER A 190 -18.38 -4.62 0.96
C SER A 190 -19.54 -5.48 0.46
N GLN A 191 -20.69 -5.48 1.16
CA GLN A 191 -21.89 -6.22 0.75
C GLN A 191 -22.51 -5.65 -0.53
N ALA A 192 -22.63 -4.33 -0.66
CA ALA A 192 -23.14 -3.67 -1.85
C ALA A 192 -22.34 -4.04 -3.10
N LYS A 193 -21.00 -4.13 -2.98
CA LYS A 193 -20.14 -4.64 -4.06
C LYS A 193 -20.48 -6.08 -4.42
N LEU A 194 -20.64 -6.97 -3.44
CA LEU A 194 -20.95 -8.38 -3.70
C LEU A 194 -22.32 -8.52 -4.39
N ALA A 195 -23.32 -7.79 -3.92
CA ALA A 195 -24.63 -7.68 -4.57
C ALA A 195 -24.48 -7.21 -6.03
N ARG A 196 -23.71 -6.15 -6.27
CA ARG A 196 -23.49 -5.61 -7.62
C ARG A 196 -22.82 -6.61 -8.56
N ILE A 197 -21.85 -7.38 -8.06
CA ILE A 197 -21.19 -8.45 -8.84
C ILE A 197 -22.23 -9.50 -9.24
N CYS A 198 -23.02 -9.99 -8.28
CA CYS A 198 -24.03 -11.01 -8.54
C CYS A 198 -25.12 -10.53 -9.51
N GLN A 199 -25.58 -9.29 -9.36
CA GLN A 199 -26.53 -8.65 -10.27
C GLN A 199 -25.99 -8.52 -11.69
N LYS A 200 -24.72 -8.09 -11.84
CA LYS A 200 -24.08 -7.98 -13.16
C LYS A 200 -23.92 -9.32 -13.86
N LEU A 201 -23.68 -10.38 -13.08
CA LEU A 201 -23.64 -11.76 -13.56
C LEU A 201 -25.03 -12.35 -13.81
N GLN A 202 -26.09 -11.66 -13.39
CA GLN A 202 -27.49 -12.13 -13.43
C GLN A 202 -27.66 -13.50 -12.77
N LEU A 203 -26.95 -13.71 -11.64
CA LEU A 203 -26.92 -15.01 -10.99
C LEU A 203 -28.31 -15.48 -10.55
N GLY A 204 -28.54 -16.77 -10.76
CA GLY A 204 -29.69 -17.50 -10.24
C GLY A 204 -29.26 -18.81 -9.56
N PRO A 205 -30.22 -19.50 -8.94
CA PRO A 205 -29.94 -20.71 -8.14
C PRO A 205 -29.44 -21.89 -8.96
N ASN A 206 -29.66 -21.88 -10.27
CA ASN A 206 -29.24 -22.97 -11.17
C ASN A 206 -27.80 -22.78 -11.71
N ASP A 207 -27.15 -21.65 -11.39
CA ASP A 207 -25.81 -21.37 -11.89
C ASP A 207 -24.73 -22.09 -11.10
N HIS A 208 -23.62 -22.41 -11.79
CA HIS A 208 -22.40 -22.89 -11.18
C HIS A 208 -21.23 -21.96 -11.53
N ILE A 209 -20.70 -21.27 -10.54
CA ILE A 209 -19.63 -20.27 -10.68
C ILE A 209 -18.27 -20.87 -10.35
N LEU A 210 -17.25 -20.49 -11.13
CA LEU A 210 -15.85 -20.62 -10.77
C LEU A 210 -15.30 -19.28 -10.28
N GLU A 211 -14.91 -19.21 -9.01
CA GLU A 211 -14.18 -18.10 -8.41
C GLU A 211 -12.67 -18.42 -8.36
N ILE A 212 -11.86 -17.53 -8.92
CA ILE A 212 -10.40 -17.61 -8.85
C ILE A 212 -9.91 -16.58 -7.84
N GLY A 213 -9.42 -17.05 -6.70
CA GLY A 213 -9.00 -16.20 -5.58
C GLY A 213 -10.07 -16.04 -4.51
N THR A 214 -10.29 -17.10 -3.71
CA THR A 214 -11.30 -17.15 -2.64
C THR A 214 -11.23 -16.01 -1.62
N GLY A 215 -10.03 -15.44 -1.40
CA GLY A 215 -9.80 -14.58 -0.24
C GLY A 215 -10.21 -15.32 1.04
N TRP A 216 -11.05 -14.70 1.86
CA TRP A 216 -11.63 -15.31 3.06
C TRP A 216 -13.08 -15.76 2.90
N GLY A 217 -13.47 -16.06 1.66
CA GLY A 217 -14.75 -16.67 1.31
C GLY A 217 -15.90 -15.68 1.15
N GLY A 218 -15.63 -14.37 1.16
CA GLY A 218 -16.67 -13.34 1.15
C GLY A 218 -17.63 -13.46 -0.03
N PHE A 219 -17.12 -13.59 -1.26
CA PHE A 219 -17.97 -13.75 -2.43
C PHE A 219 -18.63 -15.14 -2.50
N ALA A 220 -17.88 -16.23 -2.31
CA ALA A 220 -18.45 -17.57 -2.35
C ALA A 220 -19.62 -17.78 -1.38
N LEU A 221 -19.47 -17.32 -0.13
CA LEU A 221 -20.54 -17.38 0.87
C LEU A 221 -21.72 -16.51 0.46
N TYR A 222 -21.46 -15.27 0.05
CA TYR A 222 -22.52 -14.34 -0.33
C TYR A 222 -23.35 -14.84 -1.51
N ALA A 223 -22.69 -15.30 -2.58
CA ALA A 223 -23.36 -15.78 -3.79
C ALA A 223 -24.19 -17.05 -3.48
N ALA A 224 -23.64 -17.99 -2.72
CA ALA A 224 -24.35 -19.20 -2.32
C ALA A 224 -25.56 -18.89 -1.43
N GLN A 225 -25.42 -18.02 -0.43
CA GLN A 225 -26.48 -17.70 0.52
C GLN A 225 -27.61 -16.84 -0.08
N HIS A 226 -27.26 -15.83 -0.88
CA HIS A 226 -28.24 -14.86 -1.37
C HIS A 226 -28.84 -15.23 -2.73
N TYR A 227 -28.14 -16.03 -3.55
CA TYR A 227 -28.58 -16.40 -4.90
C TYR A 227 -28.79 -17.89 -5.08
N GLY A 228 -28.40 -18.73 -4.10
CA GLY A 228 -28.58 -20.17 -4.14
C GLY A 228 -27.72 -20.90 -5.17
N CYS A 229 -26.78 -20.20 -5.82
CA CYS A 229 -25.93 -20.79 -6.84
C CYS A 229 -24.85 -21.68 -6.23
N ARG A 230 -24.30 -22.58 -7.05
CA ARG A 230 -23.15 -23.40 -6.68
C ARG A 230 -21.86 -22.61 -6.94
N VAL A 231 -20.93 -22.61 -6.01
CA VAL A 231 -19.63 -21.94 -6.17
C VAL A 231 -18.48 -22.95 -6.02
N THR A 232 -17.62 -23.04 -7.03
CA THR A 232 -16.29 -23.63 -6.92
C THR A 232 -15.29 -22.48 -6.77
N THR A 233 -14.48 -22.49 -5.71
CA THR A 233 -13.50 -21.43 -5.46
C THR A 233 -12.10 -21.99 -5.24
N THR A 234 -11.08 -21.20 -5.56
CA THR A 234 -9.67 -21.59 -5.42
C THR A 234 -8.85 -20.52 -4.71
N THR A 235 -7.99 -20.96 -3.79
CA THR A 235 -6.98 -20.10 -3.16
C THR A 235 -5.65 -20.83 -3.05
N ILE A 236 -4.58 -20.06 -3.05
CA ILE A 236 -3.20 -20.52 -2.86
C ILE A 236 -2.72 -20.33 -1.42
N SER A 237 -3.52 -19.67 -0.57
CA SER A 237 -3.21 -19.44 0.84
C SER A 237 -3.90 -20.48 1.73
N GLN A 238 -3.11 -21.17 2.55
CA GLN A 238 -3.60 -22.20 3.46
C GLN A 238 -4.49 -21.61 4.56
N GLU A 239 -4.17 -20.42 5.08
CA GLU A 239 -4.98 -19.75 6.11
C GLU A 239 -6.34 -19.31 5.58
N GLN A 240 -6.36 -18.76 4.37
CA GLN A 240 -7.58 -18.40 3.65
C GLN A 240 -8.47 -19.62 3.39
N TYR A 241 -7.86 -20.73 2.95
CA TYR A 241 -8.58 -21.99 2.76
C TYR A 241 -9.20 -22.49 4.07
N GLN A 242 -8.43 -22.53 5.17
CA GLN A 242 -8.90 -23.01 6.46
C GLN A 242 -10.05 -22.15 7.00
N LEU A 243 -9.89 -20.82 7.02
CA LEU A 243 -10.95 -19.94 7.53
C LEU A 243 -12.20 -20.01 6.65
N THR A 244 -12.04 -19.99 5.33
CA THR A 244 -13.17 -20.07 4.40
C THR A 244 -13.91 -21.39 4.55
N ARG A 245 -13.20 -22.52 4.62
CA ARG A 245 -13.80 -23.84 4.83
C ARG A 245 -14.61 -23.89 6.12
N SER A 246 -14.06 -23.37 7.22
CA SER A 246 -14.78 -23.30 8.49
C SER A 246 -16.05 -22.45 8.40
N ARG A 247 -15.99 -21.29 7.71
CA ARG A 247 -17.16 -20.43 7.50
C ARG A 247 -18.24 -21.09 6.63
N ILE A 248 -17.85 -21.79 5.57
CA ILE A 248 -18.79 -22.54 4.72
C ILE A 248 -19.49 -23.62 5.55
N VAL A 249 -18.75 -24.43 6.31
CA VAL A 249 -19.35 -25.47 7.18
C VAL A 249 -20.31 -24.87 8.21
N GLN A 250 -20.00 -23.69 8.75
CA GLN A 250 -20.88 -23.00 9.71
C GLN A 250 -22.15 -22.43 9.07
N ALA A 251 -22.11 -22.11 7.77
CA ALA A 251 -23.23 -21.54 7.03
C ALA A 251 -24.26 -22.58 6.57
N GLY A 252 -23.89 -23.86 6.52
CA GLY A 252 -24.69 -24.96 5.96
C GLY A 252 -24.45 -25.19 4.47
#